data_AF-A0A5D0UBW1-F1
#
_entry.id   AF-A0A5D0UBW1-F1
#
_cell.length_a   1.000
_cell.length_b   1.000
_cell.length_c   1.000
_cell.angle_alpha   90.00
_cell.angle_beta   90.00
_cell.angle_gamma   90.00
#
_symmetry.space_group_name_H-M   'P 1'
#
loop_
_entity.id
_entity.type
_entity.pdbx_description
1 polymer ?
#
loop_
_entity_poly.entity_id
_entity_poly.type
_entity_poly.pdbx_seq_one_letter_code
_entity_poly.pdbx_strand_id
1 'polypeptide(L)'
;MTWKHMSNRPLYFPFVFSPNRPLRTAQAYLVKVPAAILALLPELAELTRSTPAANTPRRTSARPRRPRSRTGAGYLADPVLRKAIEEHAVRRARDLYPDHHITDVGAVCSYSLRAVKSDEEIHIEVKGSIGNADTVELTTNEVTHARTTRTDLVVVDQITWQRRSDGTIQTSGGRCRHWTTWQPDETDLQPTRYRYTLPASEG
;
A
#
# COMPACT_ATOMS: atom_id res chain seq x y z
N MET A 1 8.23 55.57 -7.30
CA MET A 1 7.46 54.31 -7.18
C MET A 1 8.07 53.32 -8.17
N THR A 2 9.07 52.56 -7.73
CA THR A 2 9.95 51.74 -8.58
C THR A 2 9.42 50.32 -8.68
N TRP A 3 9.09 49.88 -9.89
CA TRP A 3 8.71 48.50 -10.18
C TRP A 3 9.97 47.62 -10.11
N LYS A 4 9.99 46.69 -9.16
CA LYS A 4 11.09 45.75 -8.96
C LYS A 4 10.93 44.61 -9.98
N HIS A 5 11.96 44.42 -10.81
CA HIS A 5 12.06 43.36 -11.82
C HIS A 5 11.53 42.00 -11.32
N MET A 6 10.52 41.46 -12.00
CA MET A 6 10.13 40.06 -11.86
C MET A 6 11.27 39.18 -12.38
N SER A 7 11.78 38.33 -11.49
CA SER A 7 12.88 37.40 -11.75
C SER A 7 12.59 36.48 -12.93
N ASN A 8 13.51 36.41 -13.89
CA ASN A 8 13.53 35.48 -15.02
C ASN A 8 13.82 34.04 -14.54
N ARG A 9 12.92 33.46 -13.73
CA ARG A 9 12.99 32.06 -13.29
C ARG A 9 12.06 31.24 -14.18
N PRO A 10 12.49 30.05 -14.67
CA PRO A 10 11.61 29.20 -15.46
C PRO A 10 10.39 28.81 -14.62
N LEU A 11 9.21 29.14 -15.14
CA LEU A 11 7.94 28.73 -14.55
C LEU A 11 7.84 27.21 -14.72
N TYR A 12 7.83 26.49 -13.60
CA TYR A 12 7.66 25.04 -13.63
C TYR A 12 6.25 24.70 -14.15
N PHE A 13 6.18 24.08 -15.33
CA PHE A 13 4.93 23.61 -15.90
C PHE A 13 4.72 22.14 -15.51
N PRO A 14 3.71 21.82 -14.67
CA PRO A 14 3.60 20.51 -14.04
C PRO A 14 3.02 19.42 -14.97
N PHE A 15 2.62 19.81 -16.18
CA PHE A 15 1.96 18.94 -17.15
C PHE A 15 2.87 18.66 -18.34
N VAL A 16 2.90 17.39 -18.75
CA VAL A 16 3.60 16.95 -19.96
C VAL A 16 2.56 16.44 -20.95
N PHE A 17 2.60 16.93 -22.19
CA PHE A 17 1.76 16.47 -23.27
C PHE A 17 2.39 15.22 -23.90
N SER A 18 1.59 14.17 -24.14
CA SER A 18 2.07 12.96 -24.81
C SER A 18 1.08 12.48 -25.87
N PRO A 19 1.53 11.85 -26.96
CA PRO A 19 0.65 11.41 -28.05
C PRO A 19 -0.42 10.42 -27.59
N ASN A 20 -0.07 9.58 -26.61
CA ASN A 20 -0.94 8.51 -26.12
C ASN A 20 -1.79 8.91 -24.92
N ARG A 21 -1.47 10.03 -24.25
CA ARG A 21 -2.32 10.66 -23.22
C ARG A 21 -2.11 12.17 -23.25
N PRO A 22 -3.15 12.94 -23.62
CA PRO A 22 -3.01 14.36 -23.88
C PRO A 22 -2.59 15.18 -22.65
N LEU A 23 -2.75 14.67 -21.42
CA LEU A 23 -2.25 15.31 -20.21
C LEU A 23 -1.65 14.28 -19.24
N ARG A 24 -0.41 14.51 -18.79
CA ARG A 24 0.29 13.72 -17.76
C ARG A 24 0.85 14.64 -16.70
N THR A 25 0.83 14.21 -15.44
CA THR A 25 1.57 14.87 -14.34
C THR A 25 3.00 14.31 -14.29
N ALA A 26 4.02 15.18 -14.24
CA ALA A 26 5.42 14.75 -14.19
C ALA A 26 5.81 14.10 -12.84
N GLN A 27 5.11 14.42 -11.75
CA GLN A 27 5.23 13.83 -10.41
C GLN A 27 3.92 14.02 -9.63
N ALA A 28 3.69 13.25 -8.56
CA ALA A 28 2.48 13.30 -7.74
C ALA A 28 2.37 14.64 -6.96
N TYR A 29 1.65 15.62 -7.52
CA TYR A 29 1.53 16.98 -6.96
C TYR A 29 0.10 17.53 -6.96
N LEU A 30 -0.86 16.76 -6.44
CA LEU A 30 -2.16 17.35 -6.06
C LEU A 30 -2.07 18.24 -4.81
N VAL A 31 -0.89 18.36 -4.19
CA VAL A 31 -0.68 19.08 -2.91
C VAL A 31 -0.14 20.51 -3.08
N LYS A 32 0.18 20.95 -4.31
CA LYS A 32 0.84 22.24 -4.56
C LYS A 32 0.04 23.21 -5.45
N VAL A 33 -1.25 22.97 -5.67
CA VAL A 33 -2.11 23.95 -6.32
C VAL A 33 -2.64 24.91 -5.25
N PRO A 34 -2.25 26.19 -5.26
CA PRO A 34 -2.82 27.16 -4.33
C PRO A 34 -4.33 27.27 -4.56
N ALA A 35 -5.11 27.28 -3.48
CA ALA A 35 -6.57 27.33 -3.55
C ALA A 35 -7.09 28.51 -4.41
N ALA A 36 -6.34 29.61 -4.48
CA ALA A 36 -6.65 30.75 -5.34
C ALA A 36 -6.74 30.40 -6.84
N ILE A 37 -6.01 29.39 -7.33
CA ILE A 37 -6.09 28.96 -8.73
C ILE A 37 -7.41 28.23 -9.01
N LEU A 38 -7.96 27.49 -8.04
CA LEU A 38 -9.26 26.84 -8.20
C LEU A 38 -10.39 27.87 -8.36
N ALA A 39 -10.27 29.03 -7.73
CA ALA A 39 -11.23 30.12 -7.86
C ALA A 39 -11.22 30.80 -9.25
N LEU A 40 -10.12 30.65 -10.00
CA LEU A 40 -9.97 31.22 -11.35
C LEU A 40 -10.48 30.30 -12.45
N LEU A 41 -10.80 29.04 -12.13
CA LEU A 41 -11.25 28.01 -13.07
C LEU A 41 -12.56 27.39 -12.56
N PRO A 42 -13.69 28.12 -12.62
CA PRO A 42 -14.97 27.67 -12.08
C PRO A 42 -15.44 26.33 -12.67
N GLU A 43 -15.06 26.03 -13.91
CA GLU A 43 -15.33 24.74 -14.57
C GLU A 43 -14.74 23.53 -13.82
N LEU A 44 -13.62 23.71 -13.09
CA LEU A 44 -13.03 22.64 -12.27
C LEU A 44 -13.87 22.33 -11.03
N ALA A 45 -14.57 23.32 -10.48
CA ALA A 45 -15.46 23.10 -9.34
C ALA A 45 -16.66 22.22 -9.73
N GLU A 46 -17.12 22.32 -10.97
CA GLU A 46 -18.20 21.49 -11.53
C GLU A 46 -17.77 20.04 -11.77
N LEU A 47 -16.51 19.82 -12.20
CA LEU A 47 -15.94 18.49 -12.43
C LEU A 47 -15.91 17.60 -11.16
N THR A 48 -15.75 18.19 -9.97
CA THR A 48 -15.75 17.47 -8.69
C THR A 48 -17.08 16.77 -8.38
N ARG A 49 -18.19 17.20 -9.02
CA ARG A 49 -19.54 16.64 -8.80
C ARG A 49 -19.91 15.54 -9.80
N SER A 50 -19.07 15.29 -10.80
CA SER A 50 -19.28 14.22 -11.77
C SER A 50 -18.70 12.92 -11.23
N THR A 51 -19.53 12.12 -10.56
CA THR A 51 -19.27 10.69 -10.41
C THR A 51 -19.03 10.08 -11.80
N PRO A 52 -18.12 9.11 -11.96
CA PRO A 52 -17.91 8.51 -13.27
C PRO A 52 -19.17 7.76 -13.69
N ALA A 53 -19.87 8.32 -14.69
CA ALA A 53 -20.95 7.64 -15.37
C ALA A 53 -20.43 6.31 -15.94
N ALA A 54 -21.12 5.23 -15.59
CA ALA A 54 -20.93 3.91 -16.15
C ALA A 54 -21.35 3.92 -17.63
N ASN A 55 -20.44 4.32 -18.53
CA ASN A 55 -20.48 3.94 -19.94
C ASN A 55 -19.23 4.43 -20.67
N THR A 56 -18.24 3.55 -20.85
CA THR A 56 -17.23 3.68 -21.91
C THR A 56 -17.41 2.51 -22.88
N PRO A 57 -17.51 2.75 -24.19
CA PRO A 57 -17.75 1.69 -25.16
C PRO A 57 -16.57 0.70 -25.26
N ARG A 58 -16.93 -0.58 -25.35
CA ARG A 58 -16.05 -1.75 -25.43
C ARG A 58 -15.28 -1.75 -26.76
N ARG A 59 -13.99 -1.42 -26.73
CA ARG A 59 -13.07 -1.64 -27.86
C ARG A 59 -12.80 -3.13 -28.04
N THR A 60 -13.19 -3.67 -29.20
CA THR A 60 -12.99 -5.07 -29.58
C THR A 60 -11.55 -5.36 -30.05
N SER A 61 -11.02 -6.44 -29.47
CA SER A 61 -10.02 -7.41 -29.94
C SER A 61 -8.70 -6.94 -30.57
N ALA A 62 -7.60 -7.24 -29.86
CA ALA A 62 -6.39 -7.80 -30.47
C ALA A 62 -5.73 -8.79 -29.49
N ARG A 63 -5.82 -10.10 -29.85
CA ARG A 63 -5.06 -11.29 -29.42
C ARG A 63 -4.82 -11.51 -27.90
N PRO A 64 -5.10 -12.71 -27.33
CA PRO A 64 -4.92 -12.94 -25.91
C PRO A 64 -3.42 -12.98 -25.58
N ARG A 65 -2.86 -11.85 -25.14
CA ARG A 65 -1.64 -11.89 -24.34
C ARG A 65 -2.05 -12.58 -23.05
N ARG A 66 -1.42 -13.75 -22.76
CA ARG A 66 -1.54 -14.41 -21.46
C ARG A 66 -1.55 -13.34 -20.36
N PRO A 67 -2.51 -13.35 -19.42
CA PRO A 67 -2.48 -12.40 -18.33
C PRO A 67 -1.15 -12.62 -17.61
N ARG A 68 -0.24 -11.64 -17.71
CA ARG A 68 0.83 -11.53 -16.73
C ARG A 68 0.09 -11.33 -15.42
N SER A 69 0.09 -12.36 -14.57
CA SER A 69 -0.50 -12.26 -13.26
C SER A 69 0.17 -11.06 -12.59
N ARG A 70 -0.60 -10.00 -12.36
CA ARG A 70 -0.19 -8.93 -11.45
C ARG A 70 -0.47 -9.47 -10.05
N THR A 71 0.24 -10.53 -9.69
CA THR A 71 0.12 -11.26 -8.42
C THR A 71 1.24 -10.81 -7.51
N GLY A 72 1.11 -9.55 -7.10
CA GLY A 72 1.74 -9.00 -5.92
C GLY A 72 0.67 -8.20 -5.19
N ALA A 73 0.71 -8.19 -3.85
CA ALA A 73 -0.13 -7.31 -3.06
C ALA A 73 0.06 -5.87 -3.57
N GLY A 74 -0.92 -5.34 -4.28
CA GLY A 74 -0.80 -4.03 -4.91
C GLY A 74 -0.64 -2.93 -3.86
N TYR A 75 0.29 -2.00 -4.07
CA TYR A 75 0.47 -0.86 -3.18
C TYR A 75 -0.84 -0.08 -3.01
N LEU A 76 -1.32 -0.02 -1.77
CA LEU A 76 -2.56 0.65 -1.43
C LEU A 76 -2.26 2.08 -0.97
N ALA A 77 -2.57 3.06 -1.83
CA ALA A 77 -2.24 4.46 -1.58
C ALA A 77 -3.09 5.10 -0.47
N ASP A 78 -4.26 4.54 -0.18
CA ASP A 78 -5.20 5.04 0.84
C ASP A 78 -4.78 4.53 2.23
N PRO A 79 -4.25 5.40 3.12
CA PRO A 79 -3.74 4.96 4.41
C PRO A 79 -4.83 4.45 5.36
N VAL A 80 -6.08 4.95 5.23
CA VAL A 80 -7.20 4.53 6.08
C VAL A 80 -7.62 3.12 5.70
N LEU A 81 -7.75 2.86 4.40
CA LEU A 81 -8.04 1.52 3.90
C LEU A 81 -6.91 0.55 4.24
N ARG A 82 -5.64 0.96 4.07
CA ARG A 82 -4.48 0.11 4.38
C ARG A 82 -4.50 -0.33 5.84
N LYS A 83 -4.70 0.62 6.76
CA LYS A 83 -4.82 0.33 8.19
C LYS A 83 -5.97 -0.63 8.50
N ALA A 84 -7.15 -0.42 7.89
CA ALA A 84 -8.30 -1.29 8.11
C ALA A 84 -8.08 -2.73 7.61
N ILE A 85 -7.33 -2.90 6.51
CA ILE A 85 -6.93 -4.21 5.98
C ILE A 85 -5.90 -4.88 6.91
N GLU A 86 -4.90 -4.14 7.38
CA GLU A 86 -3.91 -4.61 8.37
C GLU A 86 -4.59 -5.08 9.66
N GLU A 87 -5.44 -4.24 10.25
CA GLU A 87 -6.19 -4.56 11.48
C GLU A 87 -7.11 -5.77 11.29
N HIS A 88 -7.74 -5.91 10.12
CA HIS A 88 -8.54 -7.09 9.80
C HIS A 88 -7.70 -8.36 9.73
N ALA A 89 -6.57 -8.31 9.04
CA ALA A 89 -5.67 -9.46 8.94
C ALA A 89 -5.13 -9.88 10.32
N VAL A 90 -4.72 -8.92 11.15
CA VAL A 90 -4.26 -9.16 12.53
C VAL A 90 -5.34 -9.82 13.37
N ARG A 91 -6.58 -9.32 13.31
CA ARG A 91 -7.72 -9.92 14.03
C ARG A 91 -7.94 -11.37 13.61
N ARG A 92 -7.91 -11.65 12.30
CA ARG A 92 -8.07 -13.01 11.77
C ARG A 92 -6.90 -13.93 12.13
N ALA A 93 -5.69 -13.39 12.25
CA ALA A 93 -4.53 -14.14 12.70
C ALA A 93 -4.64 -14.53 14.19
N ARG A 94 -5.20 -13.66 15.04
CA ARG A 94 -5.46 -13.98 16.45
C ARG A 94 -6.36 -15.21 16.63
N ASP A 95 -7.37 -15.35 15.77
CA ASP A 95 -8.33 -16.46 15.82
C ASP A 95 -7.66 -17.84 15.63
N LEU A 96 -6.44 -17.90 15.08
CA LEU A 96 -5.69 -19.15 14.90
C LEU A 96 -5.01 -19.66 16.19
N TYR A 97 -4.90 -18.82 17.23
CA TYR A 97 -4.19 -19.14 18.47
C TYR A 97 -5.09 -18.97 19.70
N PRO A 98 -6.24 -19.67 19.78
CA PRO A 98 -7.26 -19.43 20.81
C PRO A 98 -6.76 -19.68 22.25
N ASP A 99 -5.77 -20.56 22.41
CA ASP A 99 -5.22 -20.91 23.72
C ASP A 99 -4.02 -20.05 24.16
N HIS A 100 -3.58 -19.11 23.31
CA HIS A 100 -2.39 -18.30 23.59
C HIS A 100 -2.79 -16.94 24.15
N HIS A 101 -1.96 -16.42 25.04
CA HIS A 101 -1.98 -14.99 25.35
C HIS A 101 -1.33 -14.23 24.19
N ILE A 102 -2.11 -13.39 23.50
CA ILE A 102 -1.65 -12.67 22.30
C ILE A 102 -1.49 -11.17 22.60
N THR A 103 -0.31 -10.63 22.30
CA THR A 103 -0.02 -9.19 22.33
C THR A 103 0.23 -8.65 20.92
N ASP A 104 -0.34 -7.49 20.59
CA ASP A 104 -0.01 -6.74 19.37
C ASP A 104 1.28 -5.95 19.56
N VAL A 105 2.30 -6.23 18.74
CA VAL A 105 3.62 -5.61 18.87
C VAL A 105 4.15 -5.06 17.55
N GLY A 106 3.35 -5.12 16.48
CA GLY A 106 3.78 -4.71 15.13
C GLY A 106 4.17 -3.23 14.97
N ALA A 107 3.81 -2.38 15.93
CA ALA A 107 4.23 -0.99 15.96
C ALA A 107 5.68 -0.77 16.43
N VAL A 108 6.25 -1.73 17.16
CA VAL A 108 7.56 -1.59 17.85
C VAL A 108 8.52 -2.75 17.60
N CYS A 109 8.02 -3.88 17.07
CA CYS A 109 8.80 -5.07 16.78
C CYS A 109 8.84 -5.37 15.28
N SER A 110 9.76 -6.25 14.88
CA SER A 110 9.92 -6.74 13.50
C SER A 110 8.94 -7.86 13.14
N TYR A 111 7.82 -7.97 13.87
CA TYR A 111 6.77 -8.96 13.68
C TYR A 111 5.46 -8.42 14.26
N SER A 112 4.32 -8.97 13.86
CA SER A 112 2.99 -8.41 14.15
C SER A 112 2.43 -8.77 15.52
N LEU A 113 2.45 -10.06 15.89
CA LEU A 113 1.86 -10.56 17.15
C LEU A 113 2.84 -11.44 17.91
N ARG A 114 2.81 -11.33 19.25
CA ARG A 114 3.49 -12.24 20.17
C ARG A 114 2.45 -13.16 20.81
N ALA A 115 2.54 -14.47 20.56
CA ALA A 115 1.65 -15.47 21.14
C ALA A 115 2.42 -16.33 22.15
N VAL A 116 1.93 -16.40 23.39
CA VAL A 116 2.58 -17.14 24.48
C VAL A 116 1.62 -18.15 25.09
N LYS A 117 2.07 -19.39 25.27
CA LYS A 117 1.35 -20.46 25.98
C LYS A 117 2.35 -21.27 26.79
N SER A 118 2.26 -21.21 28.12
CA SER A 118 3.23 -21.85 29.02
C SER A 118 4.68 -21.45 28.67
N ASP A 119 5.55 -22.40 28.34
CA ASP A 119 6.96 -22.15 27.96
C ASP A 119 7.15 -21.95 26.45
N GLU A 120 6.06 -21.96 25.68
CA GLU A 120 6.09 -21.74 24.23
C GLU A 120 5.83 -20.27 23.91
N GLU A 121 6.72 -19.69 23.11
CA GLU A 121 6.57 -18.37 22.53
C GLU A 121 6.67 -18.46 21.01
N ILE A 122 5.67 -17.91 20.31
CA ILE A 122 5.58 -17.86 18.86
C ILE A 122 5.45 -16.39 18.46
N HIS A 123 6.37 -15.94 17.62
CA HIS A 123 6.20 -14.68 16.91
C HIS A 123 5.37 -14.91 15.65
N ILE A 124 4.47 -14.00 15.32
CA ILE A 124 3.60 -14.17 14.16
C ILE A 124 3.74 -12.93 13.28
N GLU A 125 4.13 -13.14 12.03
CA GLU A 125 4.11 -12.11 11.01
C GLU A 125 2.80 -12.17 10.22
N VAL A 126 2.10 -11.04 10.12
CA VAL A 126 0.76 -10.99 9.54
C VAL A 126 0.73 -10.09 8.31
N LYS A 127 0.25 -10.60 7.18
CA LYS A 127 0.08 -9.84 5.94
C LYS A 127 -1.37 -9.83 5.48
N GLY A 128 -1.88 -8.65 5.14
CA GLY A 128 -3.24 -8.44 4.66
C GLY A 128 -3.29 -8.03 3.18
N SER A 129 -4.26 -8.54 2.42
CA SER A 129 -4.49 -8.13 1.02
C SER A 129 -5.97 -8.16 0.64
N ILE A 130 -6.38 -7.21 -0.20
CA ILE A 130 -7.72 -7.18 -0.81
C ILE A 130 -7.82 -8.20 -1.95
N GLY A 131 -6.74 -8.42 -2.69
CA GLY A 131 -6.67 -9.38 -3.80
C GLY A 131 -5.99 -10.69 -3.39
N ASN A 132 -5.76 -11.59 -4.36
CA ASN A 132 -4.91 -12.76 -4.17
C ASN A 132 -3.47 -12.33 -3.86
N ALA A 133 -2.87 -12.90 -2.82
CA ALA A 133 -1.48 -12.65 -2.46
C ALA A 133 -0.63 -13.91 -2.72
N ASP A 134 -0.10 -14.06 -3.94
CA ASP A 134 0.86 -15.14 -4.21
C ASP A 134 2.28 -14.78 -3.75
N THR A 135 2.51 -13.50 -3.48
CA THR A 135 3.73 -12.94 -2.87
C THR A 135 3.35 -11.89 -1.82
N VAL A 136 4.22 -11.68 -0.85
CA VAL A 136 4.07 -10.65 0.20
C VAL A 136 5.33 -9.80 0.30
N GLU A 137 5.19 -8.54 0.68
CA GLU A 137 6.34 -7.67 0.96
C GLU A 137 6.85 -7.92 2.37
N LEU A 138 8.17 -8.09 2.50
CA LEU A 138 8.85 -8.24 3.77
C LEU A 138 9.90 -7.15 3.94
N THR A 139 10.08 -6.67 5.17
CA THR A 139 11.22 -5.82 5.50
C THR A 139 12.46 -6.65 5.80
N THR A 140 13.66 -6.05 5.66
CA THR A 140 14.92 -6.72 6.03
C THR A 140 14.91 -7.19 7.49
N ASN A 141 14.27 -6.43 8.37
CA ASN A 141 14.16 -6.76 9.79
C ASN A 141 13.25 -7.97 10.02
N GLU A 142 12.10 -8.05 9.34
CA GLU A 142 11.22 -9.23 9.39
C GLU A 142 11.94 -10.49 8.90
N VAL A 143 12.66 -10.39 7.77
CA VAL A 143 13.44 -11.51 7.21
C VAL A 143 14.49 -11.99 8.21
N THR A 144 15.25 -11.05 8.79
CA THR A 144 16.33 -11.37 9.73
C THR A 144 15.77 -12.01 11.00
N HIS A 145 14.67 -11.47 11.52
CA HIS A 145 14.02 -11.96 12.73
C HIS A 145 13.47 -13.39 12.57
N ALA A 146 12.79 -13.67 11.46
CA ALA A 146 12.22 -14.98 11.18
C ALA A 146 13.28 -16.09 10.99
N ARG A 147 14.54 -15.74 10.70
CA ARG A 147 15.65 -16.69 10.59
C ARG A 147 16.20 -17.16 11.92
N THR A 148 16.09 -16.34 12.96
CA THR A 148 16.69 -16.60 14.26
C THR A 148 15.67 -16.91 15.35
N THR A 149 14.39 -16.72 15.06
CA THR A 149 13.33 -16.85 16.06
C THR A 149 12.15 -17.59 15.47
N ARG A 150 11.56 -18.50 16.27
CA ARG A 150 10.36 -19.24 15.89
C ARG A 150 9.26 -18.26 15.48
N THR A 151 8.95 -18.28 14.18
CA THR A 151 8.00 -17.36 13.58
C THR A 151 7.00 -18.11 12.72
N ASP A 152 5.74 -17.76 12.84
CA ASP A 152 4.67 -18.22 11.94
C ASP A 152 4.29 -17.09 10.99
N LEU A 153 4.02 -17.41 9.73
CA LEU A 153 3.50 -16.47 8.75
C LEU A 153 2.01 -16.69 8.58
N VAL A 154 1.22 -15.62 8.74
CA VAL A 154 -0.21 -15.63 8.46
C VAL A 154 -0.52 -14.62 7.36
N VAL A 155 -1.10 -15.09 6.26
CA VAL A 155 -1.54 -14.23 5.16
C VAL A 155 -3.06 -14.31 5.06
N VAL A 156 -3.71 -13.15 5.17
CA VAL A 156 -5.16 -13.00 4.98
C VAL A 156 -5.37 -12.21 3.70
N ASP A 157 -5.75 -12.92 2.64
CA ASP A 157 -5.93 -12.34 1.31
C ASP A 157 -7.40 -12.40 0.89
N GLN A 158 -7.77 -11.79 -0.25
CA GLN A 158 -9.17 -11.68 -0.68
C GLN A 158 -10.09 -10.97 0.34
N ILE A 159 -9.55 -10.02 1.12
CA ILE A 159 -10.34 -9.27 2.11
C ILE A 159 -11.33 -8.35 1.39
N THR A 160 -12.62 -8.49 1.74
CA THR A 160 -13.67 -7.62 1.23
C THR A 160 -13.75 -6.37 2.09
N TRP A 161 -13.95 -5.21 1.47
CA TRP A 161 -14.11 -3.96 2.18
C TRP A 161 -15.16 -3.06 1.55
N GLN A 162 -15.74 -2.18 2.37
CA GLN A 162 -16.65 -1.14 1.93
C GLN A 162 -16.34 0.15 2.70
N ARG A 163 -16.31 1.28 1.98
CA ARG A 163 -16.26 2.60 2.61
C ARG A 163 -17.69 3.05 2.91
N ARG A 164 -17.95 3.36 4.17
CA ARG A 164 -19.23 3.90 4.63
C ARG A 164 -19.33 5.40 4.36
N SER A 165 -20.53 5.95 4.45
CA SER A 165 -20.82 7.37 4.22
C SER A 165 -20.10 8.31 5.19
N ASP A 166 -19.79 7.83 6.40
CA ASP A 166 -18.99 8.54 7.41
C ASP A 166 -17.47 8.48 7.15
N GLY A 167 -17.05 7.85 6.04
CA GLY A 167 -15.65 7.68 5.66
C GLY A 167 -14.94 6.51 6.34
N THR A 168 -15.59 5.79 7.27
CA THR A 168 -15.03 4.59 7.90
C THR A 168 -14.95 3.43 6.91
N ILE A 169 -13.98 2.54 7.13
CA ILE A 169 -13.81 1.33 6.33
C ILE A 169 -14.31 0.14 7.13
N GLN A 170 -15.27 -0.58 6.57
CA GLN A 170 -15.69 -1.87 7.07
C GLN A 170 -14.99 -2.98 6.27
N THR A 171 -14.43 -3.95 6.96
CA THR A 171 -13.76 -5.13 6.37
C THR A 171 -14.47 -6.42 6.77
N SER A 172 -14.41 -7.43 5.92
CA SER A 172 -15.03 -8.74 6.15
C SER A 172 -14.39 -9.84 5.31
N GLY A 173 -14.63 -11.09 5.71
CA GLY A 173 -14.16 -12.27 4.99
C GLY A 173 -12.64 -12.38 4.94
N GLY A 174 -12.12 -12.79 3.79
CA GLY A 174 -10.71 -13.06 3.55
C GLY A 174 -10.35 -14.52 3.76
N ARG A 175 -9.55 -15.05 2.83
CA ARG A 175 -8.97 -16.39 2.91
C ARG A 175 -7.72 -16.32 3.79
N CYS A 176 -7.72 -17.11 4.86
CA CYS A 176 -6.60 -17.22 5.78
C CYS A 176 -5.69 -18.38 5.36
N ARG A 177 -4.40 -18.10 5.21
CA ARG A 177 -3.34 -19.10 4.99
C ARG A 177 -2.29 -18.93 6.07
N HIS A 178 -1.78 -20.05 6.56
CA HIS A 178 -0.91 -20.12 7.72
C HIS A 178 0.24 -21.09 7.45
N TRP A 179 1.46 -20.62 7.69
CA TRP A 179 2.68 -21.40 7.61
C TRP A 179 3.34 -21.39 8.99
N THR A 180 3.36 -22.56 9.63
CA THR A 180 3.97 -22.76 10.95
C THR A 180 5.48 -22.90 10.84
N THR A 181 6.24 -22.32 11.78
CA THR A 181 7.71 -22.36 11.77
C THR A 181 8.29 -21.87 10.43
N TRP A 182 7.66 -20.83 9.89
CA TRP A 182 8.03 -20.22 8.62
C TRP A 182 9.43 -19.61 8.71
N GLN A 183 10.25 -19.90 7.71
CA GLN A 183 11.55 -19.28 7.50
C GLN A 183 11.64 -18.79 6.05
N PRO A 184 12.02 -17.52 5.80
CA PRO A 184 12.15 -17.01 4.45
C PRO A 184 13.40 -17.58 3.75
N ASP A 185 13.17 -18.38 2.71
CA ASP A 185 14.21 -18.91 1.82
C ASP A 185 14.81 -17.78 0.96
N GLU A 186 16.13 -17.72 0.87
CA GLU A 186 16.84 -16.70 0.08
C GLU A 186 16.49 -16.77 -1.41
N THR A 187 16.21 -17.96 -1.92
CA THR A 187 15.86 -18.17 -3.34
C THR A 187 14.47 -17.64 -3.71
N ASP A 188 13.60 -17.47 -2.71
CA ASP A 188 12.26 -16.90 -2.86
C ASP A 188 12.22 -15.39 -2.56
N LEU A 189 13.33 -14.79 -2.11
CA LEU A 189 13.42 -13.36 -1.81
C LEU A 189 13.92 -12.57 -3.02
N GLN A 190 13.10 -11.62 -3.46
CA GLN A 190 13.49 -10.62 -4.44
C GLN A 190 13.59 -9.24 -3.77
N PRO A 191 14.76 -8.55 -3.83
CA PRO A 191 14.87 -7.18 -3.34
C PRO A 191 13.93 -6.23 -4.10
N THR A 192 13.03 -5.55 -3.37
CA THR A 192 12.06 -4.59 -3.95
C THR A 192 12.32 -3.15 -3.55
N ARG A 193 12.99 -2.92 -2.40
CA ARG A 193 13.28 -1.60 -1.86
C ARG A 193 14.70 -1.54 -1.31
N TYR A 194 15.39 -0.43 -1.59
CA TYR A 194 16.71 -0.16 -1.06
C TYR A 194 16.68 1.08 -0.17
N ARG A 195 17.50 1.07 0.88
CA ARG A 195 17.88 2.27 1.63
C ARG A 195 19.26 2.70 1.16
N TYR A 196 19.40 3.96 0.77
CA TYR A 196 20.67 4.54 0.34
C TYR A 196 21.24 5.44 1.44
N THR A 197 22.51 5.21 1.79
CA THR A 197 23.27 6.09 2.68
C THR A 197 23.94 7.16 1.84
N LEU A 198 23.62 8.44 2.11
CA LEU A 198 24.26 9.56 1.42
C LEU A 198 25.75 9.62 1.83
N PRO A 199 26.65 9.99 0.90
CA PRO A 199 28.02 10.34 1.27
C PRO A 199 28.03 11.57 2.19
N ALA A 200 29.13 11.75 2.93
CA ALA A 200 29.31 12.96 3.73
C ALA A 200 29.23 14.21 2.83
N SER A 201 28.52 15.25 3.26
CA SER A 201 28.49 16.54 2.56
C SER A 201 29.80 17.28 2.81
N GLU A 202 30.51 17.68 1.76
CA GLU A 202 31.56 18.68 1.89
C GLU A 202 30.91 20.03 2.21
N GLY A 203 31.39 20.68 3.28
CA GLY A 203 30.89 21.96 3.79
C GLY A 203 31.51 23.17 3.09
#